data_AF-A0A963HDN2-F1
#
_entry.id   AF-A0A963HDN2-F1
#
_cell.length_a   1.000
_cell.length_b   1.000
_cell.length_c   1.000
_cell.angle_alpha   90.00
_cell.angle_beta   90.00
_cell.angle_gamma   90.00
#
_symmetry.space_group_name_H-M   'P 1'
#
loop_
_entity.id
_entity.type
_entity.pdbx_description
1 polymer ?
#
loop_
_entity_poly.entity_id
_entity_poly.type
_entity_poly.pdbx_seq_one_letter_code
_entity_poly.pdbx_strand_id
1 'polypeptide(L)' 'MPALPTEALDQLFVEARTHNGFAPEAIPEATLRRLYNLMKWGPTSMNCQPARLVFVTSGDG' A
#
# COMPACT_ATOMS: atom_id res chain seq x y z
N MET A 1 12.49 -8.71 18.93
CA MET A 1 11.30 -7.98 18.45
C MET A 1 10.08 -8.75 18.91
N PRO A 2 9.08 -8.10 19.55
CA PRO A 2 7.88 -8.81 19.97
C PRO A 2 7.11 -9.33 18.74
N ALA A 3 6.39 -10.42 18.92
CA ALA A 3 5.45 -10.89 17.92
C ALA A 3 4.41 -9.81 17.64
N LEU A 4 3.92 -9.75 16.41
CA LEU A 4 2.78 -8.89 16.11
C LEU A 4 1.54 -9.44 16.82
N PRO A 5 0.68 -8.54 17.32
CA PRO A 5 -0.63 -8.92 17.83
C PRO A 5 -1.46 -9.67 16.76
N THR A 6 -2.31 -10.60 17.16
CA THR A 6 -3.08 -11.47 16.24
C THR A 6 -3.98 -10.67 15.33
N GLU A 7 -4.64 -9.64 15.86
CA GLU A 7 -5.53 -8.75 15.09
C GLU A 7 -4.79 -8.03 13.95
N ALA A 8 -3.54 -7.63 14.15
CA ALA A 8 -2.72 -7.06 13.08
C ALA A 8 -2.42 -8.09 11.96
N LEU A 9 -2.18 -9.35 12.32
CA LEU A 9 -1.98 -10.43 11.35
C LEU A 9 -3.27 -10.75 10.60
N ASP A 10 -4.40 -10.78 11.30
CA ASP A 10 -5.71 -11.01 10.69
C ASP A 10 -6.06 -9.91 9.68
N GLN A 11 -5.84 -8.65 10.05
CA GLN A 11 -6.09 -7.50 9.18
C GLN A 11 -5.22 -7.52 7.91
N LEU A 12 -3.95 -7.89 8.03
CA LEU A 12 -2.99 -7.78 6.92
C LEU A 12 -2.97 -9.01 6.01
N PHE A 13 -3.19 -10.22 6.56
CA PHE A 13 -2.88 -11.46 5.83
C PHE A 13 -4.01 -12.50 5.84
N VAL A 14 -4.75 -12.67 6.94
CA VAL A 14 -5.73 -13.78 7.06
C VAL A 14 -7.10 -13.38 6.53
N GLU A 15 -7.58 -12.21 6.91
CA GLU A 15 -8.93 -11.72 6.57
C GLU A 15 -8.94 -10.68 5.45
N ALA A 16 -7.77 -10.21 5.01
CA ALA A 16 -7.65 -9.32 3.86
C ALA A 16 -8.25 -9.99 2.60
N ARG A 17 -9.10 -9.27 1.86
CA ARG A 17 -9.72 -9.72 0.61
C ARG A 17 -9.59 -8.64 -0.47
N THR A 18 -9.51 -9.07 -1.72
CA THR A 18 -9.60 -8.15 -2.87
C THR A 18 -10.96 -7.50 -2.90
N HIS A 19 -11.01 -6.17 -2.95
CA HIS A 19 -12.25 -5.40 -3.06
C HIS A 19 -12.63 -5.18 -4.52
N ASN A 20 -13.90 -5.43 -4.85
CA ASN A 20 -14.46 -5.23 -6.20
C ASN A 20 -15.05 -3.82 -6.43
N GLY A 21 -15.09 -2.99 -5.38
CA GLY A 21 -15.63 -1.63 -5.45
C GLY A 21 -14.94 -0.73 -4.44
N PHE A 22 -14.87 0.55 -4.76
CA PHE A 22 -14.27 1.60 -3.93
C PHE A 22 -15.30 2.68 -3.64
N ALA A 23 -15.17 3.30 -2.48
CA ALA A 23 -15.98 4.46 -2.12
C ALA A 23 -15.63 5.65 -3.04
N PRO A 24 -16.57 6.55 -3.33
CA PRO A 24 -16.36 7.65 -4.28
C PRO A 24 -15.39 8.72 -3.77
N GLU A 25 -15.05 8.71 -2.49
CA GLU A 25 -14.17 9.69 -1.88
C GLU A 25 -12.72 9.52 -2.34
N ALA A 26 -12.11 10.62 -2.76
CA ALA A 26 -10.70 10.64 -3.11
C ALA A 26 -9.82 10.36 -1.88
N ILE A 27 -8.76 9.57 -2.08
CA ILE A 27 -7.75 9.34 -1.06
C ILE A 27 -6.85 10.59 -0.96
N PRO A 28 -6.65 11.17 0.24
CA PRO A 28 -5.76 12.31 0.42
C PRO A 28 -4.33 11.99 -0.03
N GLU A 29 -3.68 12.96 -0.69
CA GLU A 29 -2.30 12.80 -1.17
C GLU A 29 -1.31 12.41 -0.05
N ALA A 30 -1.51 12.94 1.16
CA ALA A 30 -0.71 12.60 2.32
C ALA A 30 -0.73 11.09 2.64
N THR A 31 -1.88 10.44 2.45
CA THR A 31 -2.04 8.99 2.64
C THR A 31 -1.26 8.21 1.58
N LEU A 32 -1.33 8.64 0.31
CA LEU A 32 -0.57 8.03 -0.80
C LEU A 32 0.94 8.13 -0.57
N ARG A 33 1.41 9.30 -0.12
CA ARG A 33 2.83 9.52 0.24
C ARG A 33 3.26 8.64 1.42
N ARG A 34 2.40 8.49 2.44
CA ARG A 34 2.66 7.61 3.57
C ARG A 34 2.78 6.14 3.13
N LEU A 35 1.90 5.69 2.24
CA LEU A 35 1.95 4.35 1.66
C LEU A 35 3.26 4.11 0.91
N TYR A 36 3.65 5.03 0.03
CA TYR A 36 4.93 4.95 -0.69
C TYR A 36 6.13 4.87 0.27
N ASN A 37 6.14 5.68 1.34
CA ASN A 37 7.22 5.67 2.31
C ASN A 37 7.36 4.34 3.08
N LEU A 38 6.28 3.60 3.26
CA LEU A 38 6.30 2.25 3.83
C LEU A 38 6.80 1.24 2.80
N MET A 39 6.26 1.28 1.58
CA MET A 39 6.51 0.30 0.52
C MET A 39 7.94 0.39 -0.06
N LYS A 40 8.54 1.59 -0.16
CA LYS A 40 9.80 1.82 -0.91
C LYS A 40 11.02 1.05 -0.38
N TRP A 41 10.95 0.52 0.83
CA TRP A 41 12.01 -0.25 1.46
C TRP A 41 11.90 -1.76 1.24
N GLY A 42 10.90 -2.22 0.48
CA GLY A 42 10.79 -3.61 0.08
C GLY A 42 12.05 -4.08 -0.66
N PRO A 43 12.63 -5.24 -0.31
CA PRO A 43 13.83 -5.74 -0.97
C PRO A 43 13.54 -6.06 -2.44
N THR A 44 14.46 -5.71 -3.33
CA THR A 44 14.41 -6.08 -4.75
C THR A 44 15.65 -6.90 -5.12
N SER A 45 15.60 -7.64 -6.24
CA SER A 45 16.77 -8.37 -6.76
C SER A 45 17.98 -7.44 -6.83
N MET A 46 19.09 -7.83 -6.20
CA MET A 46 20.32 -7.05 -6.11
C MET A 46 20.11 -5.57 -5.68
N ASN A 47 19.04 -5.28 -4.93
CA ASN A 47 18.64 -3.92 -4.56
C ASN A 47 18.55 -2.95 -5.76
N CYS A 48 18.17 -3.43 -6.95
CA CYS A 48 18.15 -2.60 -8.16
C CYS A 48 17.02 -1.56 -8.23
N GLN A 49 16.05 -1.60 -7.31
CA GLN A 49 14.97 -0.60 -7.18
C GLN A 49 14.30 -0.22 -8.51
N PRO A 50 13.79 -1.19 -9.28
CA PRO A 50 13.36 -0.95 -10.66
C PRO A 50 11.99 -0.26 -10.73
N ALA A 51 11.23 -0.23 -9.63
CA ALA A 51 9.88 0.33 -9.61
C ALA A 51 9.86 1.81 -10.03
N ARG A 52 8.89 2.16 -10.87
CA ARG A 52 8.51 3.54 -11.22
C ARG A 52 7.01 3.63 -10.98
N LEU A 53 6.61 4.54 -10.09
CA LEU A 53 5.24 4.63 -9.59
C LEU A 53 4.71 6.04 -9.85
N VAL A 54 3.49 6.13 -10.36
CA VAL A 54 2.76 7.37 -10.56
C VAL A 54 1.39 7.21 -9.90
N PHE A 55 1.03 8.15 -9.03
CA PHE A 55 -0.33 8.23 -8.49
C PHE A 55 -1.19 9.04 -9.46
N VAL A 56 -2.13 8.37 -10.13
CA VAL A 56 -3.12 9.02 -11.00
C VAL A 56 -4.30 9.43 -10.14
N THR A 57 -4.50 10.74 -9.97
CA THR A 57 -5.56 11.30 -9.11
C THR A 57 -6.56 12.16 -9.88
N SER A 58 -6.33 12.45 -11.16
CA SER A 58 -7.30 13.08 -12.04
C SER A 58 -8.32 12.06 -12.52
N GLY A 59 -9.58 12.49 -12.68
CA GLY A 59 -10.66 11.64 -13.22
C GLY A 59 -10.53 11.36 -14.71
N ASP A 60 -9.77 12.19 -15.43
CA ASP A 60 -9.42 11.99 -16.83
C ASP A 60 -8.01 11.40 -16.89
N GLY A 61 -7.91 10.15 -17.35
CA GLY A 61 -6.67 9.39 -17.50
C GLY A 61 -6.74 8.49 -18.73
#